data_AF-G2I7T2-F1
#
_entry.id   AF-G2I7T2-F1
#
_cell.length_a   1.000
_cell.length_b   1.000
_cell.length_c   1.000
_cell.angle_alpha   90.00
_cell.angle_beta   90.00
_cell.angle_gamma   90.00
#
_symmetry.space_group_name_H-M   'P 1'
#
loop_
_entity.id
_entity.type
_entity.pdbx_description
1 polymer ?
#
loop_
_entity_poly.entity_id
_entity_poly.type
_entity_poly.pdbx_seq_one_letter_code
_entity_poly.pdbx_strand_id
1 'polypeptide(L)'
;MRQFSFLEAGYFGVPPFLCPRKGLTQRNTAMKLHFDHALVARLLAHAQAASEHSPTYDQLVDPVFLKAGVSSRHPTGADVDRTKIPAGLMLVGDHGVYLMSNGYPGFSDAEGQANLVAYAVEADPRTCPDDWYDVKRASFGGDDGAEFLSADTIRKALEATAGSRLWIDVTPAQISCPYLASPKTP
;
A
#
# COMPACT_ATOMS: atom_id res chain seq x y z
N MET A 1 -7.11 -9.66 9.59
CA MET A 1 -7.74 -9.07 8.39
C MET A 1 -8.23 -7.66 8.73
N ARG A 2 -7.64 -6.63 8.12
CA ARG A 2 -8.05 -5.22 8.31
C ARG A 2 -9.28 -4.91 7.46
N GLN A 3 -10.12 -3.99 7.93
CA GLN A 3 -11.27 -3.54 7.14
C GLN A 3 -10.82 -2.59 6.03
N PHE A 4 -11.33 -2.80 4.82
CA PHE A 4 -11.09 -1.92 3.67
C PHE A 4 -12.32 -1.05 3.39
N SER A 5 -12.10 0.26 3.31
CA SER A 5 -13.16 1.26 3.08
C SER A 5 -12.67 2.37 2.14
N PHE A 6 -13.58 3.12 1.54
CA PHE A 6 -13.27 4.24 0.65
C PHE A 6 -13.67 5.58 1.31
N LEU A 7 -12.84 6.63 1.15
CA LEU A 7 -13.13 7.99 1.64
C LEU A 7 -13.30 8.99 0.49
N GLU A 8 -14.31 9.84 0.57
CA GLU A 8 -14.54 10.94 -0.39
C GLU A 8 -13.37 11.94 -0.37
N ALA A 9 -12.86 12.31 -1.55
CA ALA A 9 -11.85 13.36 -1.66
C ALA A 9 -12.44 14.75 -1.39
N GLY A 10 -12.34 15.23 -0.14
CA GLY A 10 -12.63 16.63 0.21
C GLY A 10 -11.48 17.57 -0.18
N TYR A 11 -11.80 18.73 -0.75
CA TYR A 11 -10.85 19.82 -0.99
C TYR A 11 -10.34 20.36 0.36
N PHE A 12 -9.09 20.06 0.73
CA PHE A 12 -8.43 20.67 1.88
C PHE A 12 -7.02 21.11 1.51
N GLY A 13 -6.79 22.42 1.67
CA GLY A 13 -5.51 23.07 1.43
C GLY A 13 -4.41 22.51 2.35
N VAL A 14 -3.21 22.42 1.77
CA VAL A 14 -1.99 21.94 2.42
C VAL A 14 -1.61 22.90 3.56
N PRO A 15 -1.50 22.47 4.83
CA PRO A 15 -0.83 23.25 5.85
C PRO A 15 0.70 23.01 5.78
N PRO A 16 1.53 24.00 6.16
CA PRO A 16 2.96 23.80 6.29
C PRO A 16 3.29 22.84 7.44
N PHE A 17 4.10 21.82 7.16
CA PHE A 17 4.51 20.79 8.12
C PHE A 17 5.44 21.37 9.20
N LEU A 18 4.96 21.40 10.44
CA LEU A 18 5.74 21.47 11.66
C LEU A 18 5.56 20.11 12.36
N CYS A 19 6.66 19.40 12.60
CA CYS A 19 6.66 18.19 13.43
C CYS A 19 6.22 18.56 14.86
N PRO A 20 5.06 18.10 15.38
CA PRO A 20 4.69 18.36 16.76
C PRO A 20 5.24 17.25 17.66
N ARG A 21 6.11 17.63 18.60
CA ARG A 21 6.51 16.77 19.72
C ARG A 21 5.49 16.82 20.88
N LYS A 22 5.31 15.64 21.45
CA LYS A 22 4.86 15.26 22.80
C LYS A 22 3.36 15.20 23.11
N GLY A 23 2.96 13.97 23.44
CA GLY A 23 1.90 13.66 24.41
C GLY A 23 0.56 13.31 23.77
N LEU A 24 0.45 12.18 23.08
CA LEU A 24 -0.86 11.66 22.67
C LEU A 24 -1.17 10.37 23.43
N THR A 25 -2.12 10.47 24.36
CA THR A 25 -3.04 9.39 24.67
C THR A 25 -3.54 8.83 23.34
N GLN A 26 -3.31 7.55 23.06
CA GLN A 26 -3.69 6.90 21.79
C GLN A 26 -5.20 7.05 21.57
N ARG A 27 -5.60 8.08 20.85
CA ARG A 27 -6.86 8.08 20.10
C ARG A 27 -6.55 7.35 18.81
N ASN A 28 -7.39 6.39 18.43
CA ASN A 28 -7.44 5.75 17.11
C ASN A 28 -7.59 6.82 16.02
N THR A 29 -6.52 7.52 15.70
CA THR A 29 -6.50 8.59 14.72
C THR A 29 -5.82 7.98 13.51
N ALA A 30 -6.57 7.83 12.42
CA ALA A 30 -6.00 7.35 11.18
C ALA A 30 -4.84 8.24 10.76
N MET A 31 -3.71 7.62 10.43
CA MET A 31 -2.54 8.31 9.92
C MET A 31 -2.70 8.44 8.41
N LYS A 32 -2.76 9.68 7.93
CA LYS A 32 -2.76 9.97 6.50
C LYS A 32 -1.32 9.91 5.98
N LEU A 33 -1.01 8.84 5.26
CA LEU A 33 0.31 8.62 4.65
C LEU A 33 0.31 9.14 3.21
N HIS A 34 1.30 9.96 2.86
CA HIS A 34 1.41 10.56 1.52
C HIS A 34 2.51 9.92 0.69
N PHE A 35 2.24 9.72 -0.59
CA PHE A 35 3.13 9.06 -1.54
C PHE A 35 3.31 9.92 -2.80
N ASP A 36 4.45 9.75 -3.47
CA ASP A 36 4.70 10.38 -4.76
C ASP A 36 3.73 9.83 -5.82
N HIS A 37 2.89 10.70 -6.38
CA HIS A 37 1.80 10.31 -7.28
C HIS A 37 2.32 9.66 -8.57
N ALA A 38 3.36 10.25 -9.18
CA ALA A 38 3.93 9.76 -10.43
C ALA A 38 4.62 8.41 -10.25
N LEU A 39 5.31 8.22 -9.13
CA LEU A 39 5.94 6.96 -8.79
C LEU A 39 4.90 5.86 -8.53
N VAL A 40 3.83 6.16 -7.78
CA VAL A 40 2.74 5.19 -7.57
C VAL A 40 2.07 4.80 -8.90
N ALA A 41 1.86 5.76 -9.81
CA ALA A 41 1.36 5.45 -11.15
C ALA A 41 2.29 4.52 -11.93
N ARG A 42 3.62 4.69 -11.83
CA ARG A 42 4.61 3.78 -12.45
C ARG A 42 4.55 2.37 -11.85
N LEU A 43 4.45 2.26 -10.52
CA LEU A 43 4.32 0.96 -9.84
C LEU A 43 3.05 0.23 -10.27
N LEU A 44 1.94 0.96 -10.39
CA LEU A 44 0.66 0.41 -10.84
C LEU A 44 0.77 -0.08 -12.30
N ALA A 45 1.35 0.73 -13.19
CA ALA A 45 1.55 0.35 -14.58
C ALA A 45 2.39 -0.93 -14.71
N HIS A 46 3.46 -1.07 -13.91
CA HIS A 46 4.24 -2.29 -13.86
C HIS A 46 3.40 -3.49 -13.38
N ALA A 47 2.62 -3.33 -12.31
CA ALA A 47 1.76 -4.39 -11.80
C ALA A 47 0.76 -4.86 -12.86
N GLN A 48 0.14 -3.94 -13.59
CA GLN A 48 -0.84 -4.26 -14.62
C GLN A 48 -0.22 -4.90 -15.88
N ALA A 49 1.02 -4.56 -16.20
CA ALA A 49 1.73 -5.12 -17.36
C ALA A 49 2.28 -6.54 -17.10
N ALA A 50 2.48 -6.91 -15.84
CA ALA A 50 2.98 -8.23 -15.47
C ALA A 50 1.95 -9.35 -15.72
N SER A 51 2.41 -10.49 -16.23
CA SER A 51 1.58 -11.69 -16.45
C SER A 51 1.44 -12.57 -15.20
N GLU A 52 2.26 -12.33 -14.20
CA GLU A 52 2.30 -13.04 -12.92
C GLU A 52 2.50 -12.05 -11.78
N HIS A 53 2.02 -12.41 -10.58
CA HIS A 53 2.09 -11.53 -9.42
C HIS A 53 2.52 -12.28 -8.15
N SER A 54 3.25 -11.57 -7.31
CA SER A 54 3.69 -12.04 -5.99
C SER A 54 2.51 -12.01 -5.01
N PRO A 55 2.26 -13.09 -4.26
CA PRO A 55 1.16 -13.14 -3.29
C PRO A 55 1.52 -12.41 -1.98
N THR A 56 0.51 -11.92 -1.28
CA THR A 56 0.63 -11.64 0.17
C THR A 56 0.56 -12.94 0.98
N TYR A 57 0.82 -12.87 2.29
CA TYR A 57 0.71 -14.04 3.16
C TYR A 57 -0.71 -14.63 3.17
N ASP A 58 -1.74 -13.79 3.25
CA ASP A 58 -3.14 -14.22 3.21
C ASP A 58 -3.49 -14.92 1.88
N GLN A 59 -2.98 -14.42 0.76
CA GLN A 59 -3.17 -15.06 -0.54
C GLN A 59 -2.39 -16.37 -0.69
N LEU A 60 -1.23 -16.47 -0.03
CA LEU A 60 -0.39 -17.68 -0.07
C LEU A 60 -1.05 -18.87 0.64
N VAL A 61 -1.87 -18.63 1.67
CA VAL A 61 -2.57 -19.69 2.40
C VAL A 61 -4.00 -19.95 1.90
N ASP A 62 -4.53 -19.11 1.01
CA ASP A 62 -5.87 -19.28 0.44
C ASP A 62 -5.83 -20.30 -0.72
N PRO A 63 -6.57 -21.43 -0.60
CA PRO A 63 -6.62 -22.46 -1.63
C PRO A 63 -6.99 -21.98 -3.04
N VAL A 64 -7.69 -20.84 -3.17
CA VAL A 64 -8.09 -20.31 -4.49
C VAL A 64 -6.88 -19.94 -5.35
N PHE A 65 -5.79 -19.50 -4.72
CA PHE A 65 -4.56 -19.07 -5.40
C PHE A 65 -3.53 -20.20 -5.54
N LEU A 66 -3.78 -21.38 -4.97
CA LEU A 66 -2.86 -22.51 -5.08
C LEU A 66 -2.96 -23.18 -6.46
N LYS A 67 -1.86 -23.81 -6.86
CA LYS A 67 -1.83 -24.72 -8.02
C LYS A 67 -2.74 -25.91 -7.77
N ALA A 68 -3.30 -26.47 -8.85
CA ALA A 68 -4.14 -27.66 -8.76
C ALA A 68 -3.37 -28.83 -8.11
N GLY A 69 -4.00 -29.51 -7.16
CA GLY A 69 -3.42 -30.68 -6.47
C GLY A 69 -2.55 -30.35 -5.25
N VAL A 70 -2.33 -29.08 -4.92
CA VAL A 70 -1.66 -28.70 -3.67
C VAL A 70 -2.56 -29.01 -2.48
N SER A 71 -2.07 -29.86 -1.58
CA SER A 71 -2.75 -30.25 -0.32
C SER A 71 -1.90 -29.98 0.93
N SER A 72 -0.79 -29.24 0.77
CA SER A 72 0.10 -28.88 1.87
C SER A 72 -0.65 -28.11 2.95
N ARG A 73 -0.40 -28.47 4.22
CA ARG A 73 -0.89 -27.69 5.38
C ARG A 73 -0.16 -26.35 5.54
N HIS A 74 1.01 -26.21 4.92
CA HIS A 74 1.81 -24.99 4.92
C HIS A 74 2.30 -24.75 3.49
N PRO A 75 1.46 -24.17 2.61
CA PRO A 75 1.87 -23.82 1.27
C PRO A 75 3.05 -22.85 1.30
N THR A 76 3.89 -22.89 0.28
CA THR A 76 5.00 -21.98 0.05
C THR A 76 4.75 -21.17 -1.21
N GLY A 77 5.59 -20.16 -1.48
CA GLY A 77 5.49 -19.39 -2.72
C GLY A 77 5.63 -20.23 -4.01
N ALA A 78 6.19 -21.44 -3.93
CA ALA A 78 6.27 -22.37 -5.06
C ALA A 78 4.94 -23.08 -5.35
N ASP A 79 4.05 -23.17 -4.36
CA ASP A 79 2.74 -23.82 -4.46
C ASP A 79 1.65 -22.89 -5.02
N VAL A 80 1.91 -21.58 -4.99
CA VAL A 80 0.99 -20.55 -5.50
C VAL A 80 1.04 -20.50 -7.02
N ASP A 81 -0.14 -20.45 -7.65
CA ASP A 81 -0.31 -20.09 -9.05
C ASP A 81 -0.34 -18.57 -9.18
N ARG A 82 0.82 -17.99 -9.52
CA ARG A 82 1.02 -16.54 -9.60
C ARG A 82 0.17 -15.85 -10.66
N THR A 83 -0.38 -16.61 -11.62
CA THR A 83 -1.29 -16.08 -12.64
C THR A 83 -2.70 -15.81 -12.08
N LYS A 84 -3.03 -16.39 -10.93
CA LYS A 84 -4.31 -16.17 -10.23
C LYS A 84 -4.26 -14.99 -9.27
N ILE A 85 -3.07 -14.52 -8.91
CA ILE A 85 -2.91 -13.37 -8.02
C ILE A 85 -3.28 -12.11 -8.82
N PRO A 86 -4.22 -11.27 -8.34
CA PRO A 86 -4.62 -10.08 -9.06
C PRO A 86 -3.50 -9.03 -9.06
N ALA A 87 -3.45 -8.24 -10.14
CA ALA A 87 -2.59 -7.07 -10.22
C ALA A 87 -2.96 -6.03 -9.16
N GLY A 88 -1.94 -5.45 -8.52
CA GLY A 88 -2.12 -4.40 -7.52
C GLY A 88 -0.80 -3.92 -6.94
N LEU A 89 -0.90 -3.17 -5.85
CA LEU A 89 0.26 -2.76 -5.06
C LEU A 89 0.22 -3.41 -3.68
N MET A 90 1.38 -3.61 -3.08
CA MET A 90 1.50 -3.97 -1.68
C MET A 90 1.81 -2.72 -0.86
N LEU A 91 1.00 -2.45 0.16
CA LEU A 91 1.36 -1.53 1.23
C LEU A 91 2.16 -2.32 2.26
N VAL A 92 3.45 -2.04 2.36
CA VAL A 92 4.38 -2.74 3.22
C VAL A 92 4.73 -1.87 4.42
N GLY A 93 4.60 -2.42 5.62
CA GLY A 93 5.21 -1.88 6.83
C GLY A 93 6.36 -2.79 7.25
N ASP A 94 7.58 -2.28 7.18
CA ASP A 94 8.82 -2.97 7.54
C ASP A 94 9.83 -1.90 7.98
N HIS A 95 10.94 -1.70 7.26
CA HIS A 95 11.82 -0.54 7.43
C HIS A 95 11.20 0.71 6.79
N GLY A 96 10.20 1.26 7.47
CA GLY A 96 9.33 2.34 7.00
C GLY A 96 7.95 1.85 6.55
N VAL A 97 7.19 2.71 5.90
CA VAL A 97 5.94 2.34 5.22
C VAL A 97 6.04 2.75 3.75
N TYR A 98 5.77 1.82 2.83
CA TYR A 98 5.93 2.07 1.40
C TYR A 98 4.97 1.26 0.54
N LEU A 99 4.77 1.71 -0.69
CA LEU A 99 4.07 0.98 -1.74
C LEU A 99 5.07 0.33 -2.68
N MET A 100 4.80 -0.91 -3.08
CA MET A 100 5.57 -1.62 -4.10
C MET A 100 4.65 -2.36 -5.07
N SER A 101 5.11 -2.57 -6.30
CA SER A 101 4.40 -3.38 -7.29
C SER A 101 4.38 -4.85 -6.87
N ASN A 102 3.26 -5.54 -7.03
CA ASN A 102 3.22 -7.00 -6.88
C ASN A 102 3.55 -7.75 -8.19
N GLY A 103 3.81 -7.05 -9.30
CA GLY A 103 4.16 -7.71 -10.57
C GLY A 103 5.43 -8.56 -10.48
N TYR A 104 5.47 -9.65 -11.24
CA TYR A 104 6.61 -10.55 -11.34
C TYR A 104 7.15 -10.62 -12.78
N PRO A 105 8.48 -10.53 -13.01
CA PRO A 105 9.55 -10.30 -12.03
C PRO A 105 9.42 -8.94 -11.31
N GLY A 106 10.10 -8.81 -10.17
CA GLY A 106 10.06 -7.57 -9.37
C GLY A 106 10.56 -6.35 -10.14
N PHE A 107 10.00 -5.18 -9.84
CA PHE A 107 10.24 -3.97 -10.62
C PHE A 107 11.56 -3.30 -10.21
N SER A 108 12.70 -3.68 -10.78
CA SER A 108 13.97 -3.01 -10.46
C SER A 108 13.98 -1.52 -10.84
N ASP A 109 14.70 -0.71 -10.07
CA ASP A 109 15.02 0.67 -10.47
C ASP A 109 16.09 0.71 -11.58
N ALA A 110 16.40 1.90 -12.09
CA ALA A 110 17.35 2.07 -13.18
C ALA A 110 18.80 1.71 -12.77
N GLU A 111 19.05 1.74 -11.47
CA GLU A 111 20.32 1.44 -10.80
C GLU A 111 20.45 -0.05 -10.46
N GLY A 112 19.44 -0.86 -10.77
CA GLY A 112 19.43 -2.31 -10.57
C GLY A 112 19.15 -2.74 -9.12
N GLN A 113 18.71 -1.84 -8.25
CA GLN A 113 18.21 -2.24 -6.93
C GLN A 113 16.95 -3.08 -7.08
N ALA A 114 16.87 -4.11 -6.24
CA ALA A 114 15.74 -5.02 -6.23
C ALA A 114 14.51 -4.27 -5.68
N ASN A 115 13.53 -4.04 -6.55
CA ASN A 115 12.23 -3.42 -6.29
C ASN A 115 12.26 -1.90 -6.03
N LEU A 116 11.76 -1.15 -7.00
CA LEU A 116 11.35 0.23 -6.91
C LEU A 116 10.17 0.33 -5.95
N VAL A 117 10.28 1.24 -4.98
CA VAL A 117 9.26 1.47 -3.95
C VAL A 117 8.94 2.95 -3.80
N ALA A 118 7.70 3.27 -3.46
CA ALA A 118 7.27 4.60 -3.10
C ALA A 118 7.09 4.67 -1.58
N TYR A 119 8.04 5.29 -0.87
CA TYR A 119 7.91 5.51 0.56
C TYR A 119 6.83 6.54 0.90
N ALA A 120 6.12 6.30 2.00
CA ALA A 120 5.30 7.30 2.63
C ALA A 120 6.20 8.40 3.19
N VAL A 121 5.88 9.66 2.92
CA VAL A 121 6.66 10.83 3.35
C VAL A 121 6.85 10.85 4.87
N GLU A 122 5.83 10.43 5.62
CA GLU A 122 5.81 10.41 7.08
C GLU A 122 6.61 9.24 7.69
N ALA A 123 6.92 8.20 6.90
CA ALA A 123 7.53 6.97 7.38
C ALA A 123 8.68 6.50 6.48
N ASP A 124 9.37 7.42 5.83
CA ASP A 124 10.60 7.16 5.06
C ASP A 124 11.81 7.25 6.01
N PRO A 125 12.52 6.14 6.29
CA PRO A 125 13.67 6.15 7.19
C PRO A 125 14.83 7.05 6.72
N ARG A 126 14.88 7.40 5.44
CA ARG A 126 15.94 8.23 4.86
C ARG A 126 15.73 9.71 5.17
N THR A 127 14.48 10.14 5.23
CA THR A 127 14.13 11.55 5.49
C THR A 127 13.68 11.78 6.93
N CYS A 128 13.20 10.74 7.62
CA CYS A 128 12.70 10.80 8.99
C CYS A 128 13.34 9.71 9.88
N PRO A 129 14.68 9.66 10.01
CA PRO A 129 15.40 8.55 10.66
C PRO A 129 15.02 8.32 12.13
N ASP A 130 14.60 9.35 12.85
CA ASP A 130 14.25 9.26 14.27
C ASP A 130 12.79 8.89 14.53
N ASP A 131 11.88 9.19 13.59
CA ASP A 131 10.42 9.15 13.84
C ASP A 131 9.69 8.08 13.02
N TRP A 132 10.31 7.52 11.97
CA TRP A 132 9.64 6.59 11.05
C TRP A 132 9.05 5.36 11.75
N TYR A 133 9.71 4.86 12.81
CA TYR A 133 9.26 3.68 13.55
C TYR A 133 7.98 3.95 14.34
N ASP A 134 7.88 5.11 14.97
CA ASP A 134 6.68 5.52 15.70
C ASP A 134 5.51 5.75 14.74
N VAL A 135 5.76 6.33 13.57
CA VAL A 135 4.74 6.49 12.51
C VAL A 135 4.32 5.14 11.95
N LYS A 136 5.26 4.22 11.68
CA LYS A 136 4.95 2.84 11.23
C LYS A 136 4.10 2.12 12.27
N ARG A 137 4.46 2.22 13.55
CA ARG A 137 3.69 1.60 14.64
C ARG A 137 2.29 2.20 14.79
N ALA A 138 2.15 3.52 14.67
CA ALA A 138 0.86 4.21 14.77
C ALA A 138 -0.06 3.94 13.57
N SER A 139 0.51 3.72 12.39
CA SER A 139 -0.22 3.47 11.14
C SER A 139 -0.35 1.98 10.84
N PHE A 140 0.74 1.33 10.44
CA PHE A 140 0.81 -0.07 10.05
C PHE A 140 0.81 -1.03 11.25
N GLY A 141 1.10 -0.59 12.47
CA GLY A 141 1.16 -1.47 13.65
C GLY A 141 2.57 -1.96 13.95
N GLY A 142 2.71 -2.78 15.00
CA GLY A 142 4.03 -3.22 15.49
C GLY A 142 4.74 -4.19 14.55
N ASP A 143 4.00 -5.12 13.96
CA ASP A 143 4.55 -6.22 13.18
C ASP A 143 4.87 -5.82 11.73
N ASP A 144 5.78 -6.55 11.10
CA ASP A 144 6.12 -6.38 9.69
C ASP A 144 5.14 -7.15 8.81
N GLY A 145 4.81 -6.60 7.65
CA GLY A 145 3.85 -7.25 6.76
C GLY A 145 3.52 -6.44 5.52
N ALA A 146 2.69 -7.04 4.66
CA ALA A 146 2.24 -6.48 3.41
C ALA A 146 0.72 -6.66 3.26
N GLU A 147 0.04 -5.57 2.95
CA GLU A 147 -1.40 -5.53 2.72
C GLU A 147 -1.66 -5.29 1.22
N PHE A 148 -2.51 -6.14 0.62
CA PHE A 148 -2.79 -6.06 -0.81
C PHE A 148 -3.80 -4.94 -1.14
N LEU A 149 -3.42 -4.06 -2.07
CA LEU A 149 -4.28 -3.02 -2.62
C LEU A 149 -4.53 -3.32 -4.10
N SER A 150 -5.79 -3.58 -4.45
CA SER A 150 -6.16 -3.92 -5.83
C SER A 150 -5.80 -2.79 -6.81
N ALA A 151 -5.49 -3.13 -8.06
CA ALA A 151 -5.23 -2.14 -9.11
C ALA A 151 -6.39 -1.12 -9.26
N ASP A 152 -7.64 -1.56 -9.11
CA ASP A 152 -8.81 -0.68 -9.17
C ASP A 152 -8.83 0.34 -8.02
N THR A 153 -8.53 -0.11 -6.79
CA THR A 153 -8.40 0.76 -5.61
C THR A 153 -7.34 1.83 -5.82
N ILE A 154 -6.15 1.44 -6.30
CA ILE A 154 -5.04 2.39 -6.54
C ILE A 154 -5.38 3.35 -7.67
N ARG A 155 -5.98 2.87 -8.76
CA ARG A 155 -6.41 3.71 -9.89
C ARG A 155 -7.39 4.80 -9.42
N LYS A 156 -8.42 4.42 -8.65
CA LYS A 156 -9.38 5.38 -8.09
C LYS A 156 -8.72 6.39 -7.16
N ALA A 157 -7.75 5.96 -6.36
CA ALA A 157 -6.99 6.86 -5.49
C ALA A 157 -6.13 7.85 -6.29
N LEU A 158 -5.47 7.41 -7.35
CA LEU A 158 -4.70 8.27 -8.25
C LEU A 158 -5.58 9.29 -8.96
N GLU A 159 -6.76 8.88 -9.43
CA GLU A 159 -7.76 9.77 -10.04
C GLU A 159 -8.26 10.81 -9.03
N ALA A 160 -8.59 10.38 -7.81
CA ALA A 160 -9.10 11.24 -6.74
C ALA A 160 -8.08 12.25 -6.19
N THR A 161 -6.79 11.99 -6.39
CA THR A 161 -5.69 12.84 -5.90
C THR A 161 -4.91 13.51 -7.04
N ALA A 162 -5.45 13.51 -8.26
CA ALA A 162 -4.82 14.13 -9.42
C ALA A 162 -4.39 15.58 -9.15
N GLY A 163 -3.12 15.90 -9.42
CA GLY A 163 -2.53 17.21 -9.14
C GLY A 163 -1.99 17.39 -7.71
N SER A 164 -2.04 16.35 -6.87
CA SER A 164 -1.49 16.33 -5.51
C SER A 164 -0.78 15.00 -5.22
N ARG A 165 -0.25 14.84 -4.00
CA ARG A 165 0.28 13.54 -3.54
C ARG A 165 -0.87 12.56 -3.34
N LEU A 166 -0.66 11.30 -3.72
CA LEU A 166 -1.57 10.23 -3.35
C LEU A 166 -1.51 10.07 -1.83
N TRP A 167 -2.64 9.85 -1.18
CA TRP A 167 -2.68 9.57 0.25
C TRP A 167 -3.53 8.35 0.57
N ILE A 168 -3.20 7.67 1.66
CA ILE A 168 -3.94 6.52 2.19
C ILE A 168 -4.07 6.74 3.70
N ASP A 169 -5.29 6.58 4.22
CA ASP A 169 -5.52 6.57 5.66
C ASP A 169 -5.28 5.16 6.18
N VAL A 170 -4.30 5.02 7.08
CA VAL A 170 -3.86 3.74 7.62
C VAL A 170 -3.95 3.76 9.14
N THR A 171 -4.60 2.73 9.68
CA THR A 171 -4.60 2.39 11.11
C THR A 171 -4.24 0.92 11.27
N PRO A 172 -3.87 0.48 12.48
CA PRO A 172 -3.63 -0.93 12.78
C PRO A 172 -4.80 -1.87 12.44
N ALA A 173 -6.03 -1.35 12.30
CA ALA A 173 -7.24 -2.14 12.06
C ALA A 173 -7.91 -1.89 10.70
N GLN A 174 -7.60 -0.79 10.02
CA GLN A 174 -8.31 -0.33 8.83
C GLN A 174 -7.37 0.38 7.87
N ILE A 175 -7.54 0.11 6.58
CA ILE A 175 -6.90 0.84 5.48
C ILE A 175 -8.00 1.49 4.65
N SER A 176 -7.81 2.74 4.25
CA SER A 176 -8.78 3.44 3.41
C SER A 176 -8.12 4.36 2.40
N CYS A 177 -8.65 4.33 1.18
CA CYS A 177 -8.12 5.09 0.05
C CYS A 177 -9.11 6.16 -0.41
N PRO A 178 -8.63 7.29 -0.94
CA PRO A 178 -9.48 8.27 -1.57
C PRO A 178 -10.17 7.69 -2.81
N TYR A 179 -11.38 8.14 -3.09
CA TYR A 179 -12.07 7.88 -4.34
C TYR A 179 -12.84 9.12 -4.79
N LEU A 180 -13.11 9.20 -6.09
CA LEU A 180 -14.07 10.16 -6.64
C LEU A 180 -15.46 9.56 -6.51
N ALA A 181 -16.38 10.30 -5.86
CA ALA A 181 -17.80 9.98 -5.90
C ALA A 181 -18.26 9.85 -7.36
N SER A 182 -19.13 8.88 -7.65
CA SER A 182 -19.88 8.94 -8.90
C SER A 182 -20.64 10.28 -8.96
N PRO A 183 -20.67 10.97 -10.11
CA PRO A 183 -21.53 12.15 -10.25
C PRO A 183 -22.94 11.75 -9.86
N LYS A 184 -23.56 12.47 -8.91
CA LYS A 184 -24.98 12.30 -8.63
C LYS A 184 -25.73 12.70 -9.90
N THR A 185 -26.32 11.72 -10.60
CA THR A 185 -27.26 12.00 -11.68
C THR A 185 -28.39 12.85 -11.10
N PRO A 186 -28.76 13.99 -11.73
CA PRO A 186 -29.85 14.84 -11.27
C PRO A 186 -31.21 14.13 -11.28
#